data_AF-A0A7V4J0S8-F1
#
_entry.id   AF-A0A7V4J0S8-F1
#
_cell.length_a   1.000
_cell.length_b   1.000
_cell.length_c   1.000
_cell.angle_alpha   90.00
_cell.angle_beta   90.00
_cell.angle_gamma   90.00
#
_symmetry.space_group_name_H-M   'P 1'
#
loop_
_entity.id
_entity.type
_entity.pdbx_description
1 polymer ?
#
loop_
_entity_poly.entity_id
_entity_poly.type
_entity_poly.pdbx_seq_one_letter_code
_entity_poly.pdbx_strand_id
1 'polypeptide(L)'
;MNTIESHIAGTDRVPPSGRSTSSAARPRRVAIADEKPEQQFLRAEFELMRGLFERRGIEAHVCDSADLTWRNGRLALLGAPIDLVYLRDTDFTLDTPRTAGLRAAYLARAAVVTPAPREYFLLADKRRLALLSSPDALTAAGATPEEAALLAEVVPETRLLAELDSEQVWRER
;
A
#
# COMPACT_ATOMS: atom_id res chain seq x y z
N MET A 1 -40.00 15.04 12.95
CA MET A 1 -39.56 15.23 11.55
C MET A 1 -38.08 14.85 11.53
N ASN A 2 -37.76 13.56 11.48
CA ASN A 2 -37.49 12.77 10.26
C ASN A 2 -36.25 13.29 9.52
N THR A 3 -35.19 12.54 9.18
CA THR A 3 -34.90 11.10 9.19
C THR A 3 -33.41 10.94 8.85
N ILE A 4 -32.52 10.56 9.79
CA ILE A 4 -31.20 9.93 9.49
C ILE A 4 -30.73 9.12 10.73
N GLU A 5 -31.53 8.15 11.21
CA GLU A 5 -31.13 7.23 12.31
C GLU A 5 -31.51 5.78 12.00
N SER A 6 -31.26 5.33 10.77
CA SER A 6 -31.32 3.90 10.45
C SER A 6 -30.15 3.60 9.52
N HIS A 7 -29.53 2.43 9.73
CA HIS A 7 -28.32 1.88 9.07
C HIS A 7 -27.04 1.75 9.93
N ILE A 8 -27.17 1.57 11.25
CA ILE A 8 -26.12 0.86 12.04
C ILE A 8 -26.78 -0.22 12.89
N ALA A 9 -27.34 -1.23 12.23
CA ALA A 9 -27.73 -2.48 12.86
C ALA A 9 -27.50 -3.59 11.82
N GLY A 10 -26.28 -4.10 11.81
CA GLY A 10 -25.84 -5.15 10.89
C GLY A 10 -24.57 -5.77 11.43
N THR A 11 -24.74 -6.80 12.25
CA THR A 11 -23.69 -7.69 12.72
C THR A 11 -23.05 -8.36 11.51
N ASP A 12 -21.97 -7.79 10.98
CA ASP A 12 -21.15 -8.46 9.98
C ASP A 12 -19.73 -8.62 10.51
N ARG A 13 -19.38 -9.88 10.75
CA ARG A 13 -18.01 -10.36 10.93
C ARG A 13 -17.08 -9.59 10.01
N VAL A 14 -15.99 -9.08 10.56
CA VAL A 14 -14.80 -8.66 9.81
C VAL A 14 -14.51 -9.75 8.75
N PRO A 15 -14.71 -9.49 7.45
CA PRO A 15 -14.33 -10.46 6.45
C PRO A 15 -12.80 -10.51 6.44
N PRO A 16 -12.17 -11.70 6.51
CA PRO A 16 -10.73 -11.80 6.42
C PRO A 16 -10.29 -11.14 5.11
N SER A 17 -9.32 -10.23 5.22
CA SER A 17 -8.54 -9.67 4.11
C SER A 17 -8.33 -10.75 3.06
N GLY A 18 -8.71 -10.46 1.82
CA GLY A 18 -8.77 -11.42 0.72
C GLY A 18 -7.57 -12.38 0.71
N ARG A 19 -7.79 -13.58 1.25
CA ARG A 19 -7.04 -14.74 0.78
C ARG A 19 -7.45 -14.89 -0.66
N SER A 20 -6.51 -14.66 -1.58
CA SER A 20 -6.51 -15.41 -2.82
C SER A 20 -6.69 -16.88 -2.43
N THR A 21 -7.85 -17.47 -2.74
CA THR A 21 -8.10 -18.91 -2.59
C THR A 21 -7.49 -19.67 -3.77
N SER A 22 -6.29 -19.30 -4.18
CA SER A 22 -5.34 -20.25 -4.73
C SER A 22 -4.33 -20.50 -3.62
N SER A 23 -4.01 -21.77 -3.33
CA SER A 23 -2.79 -22.11 -2.57
C SER A 23 -1.69 -21.16 -3.00
N ALA A 24 -1.02 -20.46 -2.08
CA ALA A 24 -0.04 -19.43 -2.39
C ALA A 24 1.07 -20.01 -3.28
N ALA A 25 0.80 -20.03 -4.58
CA ALA A 25 1.65 -20.59 -5.58
C ALA A 25 2.77 -19.58 -5.70
N ARG A 26 3.97 -20.08 -5.49
CA ARG A 26 5.19 -19.31 -5.67
C ARG A 26 5.12 -18.58 -7.04
N PRO A 27 5.30 -17.24 -7.10
CA PRO A 27 5.27 -16.53 -8.36
C PRO A 27 6.40 -17.04 -9.26
N ARG A 28 6.12 -17.17 -10.56
CA ARG A 28 7.11 -17.56 -11.56
C ARG A 28 7.84 -16.32 -12.09
N ARG A 29 7.11 -15.22 -12.31
CA ARG A 29 7.67 -13.95 -12.78
C ARG A 29 7.22 -12.77 -11.94
N VAL A 30 8.20 -11.96 -11.53
CA VAL A 30 8.04 -10.73 -10.76
C VAL A 30 8.48 -9.54 -11.62
N ALA A 31 7.68 -8.47 -11.60
CA ALA A 31 8.11 -7.16 -12.07
C ALA A 31 8.44 -6.26 -10.86
N ILE A 32 9.59 -5.61 -10.88
CA ILE A 32 9.99 -4.55 -9.96
C ILE A 32 9.78 -3.24 -10.74
N ALA A 33 8.64 -2.59 -10.50
CA ALA A 33 8.13 -1.54 -11.38
C ALA A 33 8.25 -0.16 -10.72
N ASP A 34 8.85 0.78 -11.44
CA ASP A 34 9.00 2.18 -11.04
C ASP A 34 8.79 3.10 -12.26
N GLU A 35 8.67 4.41 -12.06
CA GLU A 35 8.81 5.37 -13.14
C GLU A 35 10.29 5.49 -13.53
N LYS A 36 10.61 5.20 -14.80
CA LYS A 36 11.97 5.34 -15.36
C LYS A 36 13.05 4.75 -14.42
N PRO A 37 13.00 3.44 -14.12
CA PRO A 37 13.82 2.85 -13.07
C PRO A 37 15.32 3.09 -13.25
N GLU A 38 15.81 3.19 -14.50
CA GLU A 38 17.21 3.48 -14.83
C GLU A 38 17.70 4.86 -14.36
N GLN A 39 16.78 5.80 -14.09
CA GLN A 39 17.07 7.16 -13.61
C GLN A 39 16.88 7.29 -12.10
N GLN A 40 16.38 6.25 -11.43
CA GLN A 40 16.07 6.30 -10.01
C GLN A 40 17.33 6.18 -9.16
N PHE A 41 17.42 7.01 -8.12
CA PHE A 41 18.49 6.90 -7.11
C PHE A 41 18.55 5.49 -6.48
N LEU A 42 17.39 4.83 -6.35
CA LEU A 42 17.23 3.50 -5.76
C LEU A 42 17.51 2.35 -6.75
N ARG A 43 18.07 2.61 -7.92
CA ARG A 43 18.37 1.57 -8.94
C ARG A 43 19.13 0.37 -8.36
N ALA A 44 20.12 0.63 -7.50
CA ALA A 44 20.91 -0.42 -6.85
C ALA A 44 20.06 -1.32 -5.94
N GLU A 45 19.04 -0.77 -5.27
CA GLU A 45 18.07 -1.53 -4.49
C GLU A 45 17.25 -2.46 -5.40
N PHE A 46 16.77 -1.97 -6.54
CA PHE A 46 15.99 -2.77 -7.48
C PHE A 46 16.78 -3.98 -7.98
N GLU A 47 18.07 -3.77 -8.24
CA GLU A 47 18.99 -4.83 -8.65
C GLU A 47 19.26 -5.86 -7.55
N LEU A 48 19.42 -5.42 -6.30
CA LEU A 48 19.53 -6.32 -5.15
C LEU A 48 18.28 -7.20 -5.01
N MET A 49 17.10 -6.60 -5.20
CA MET A 49 15.81 -7.29 -5.12
C MET A 49 15.61 -8.26 -6.28
N ARG A 50 15.98 -7.87 -7.51
CA ARG A 50 16.02 -8.77 -8.67
C ARG A 50 16.87 -10.01 -8.36
N GLY A 51 18.11 -9.80 -7.92
CA GLY A 51 19.00 -10.89 -7.57
C GLY A 51 18.48 -11.76 -6.42
N LEU A 52 17.76 -11.18 -5.45
CA LEU A 52 17.13 -11.95 -4.36
C LEU A 52 16.06 -12.92 -4.88
N PHE A 53 15.19 -12.46 -5.79
CA PHE A 53 14.18 -13.30 -6.41
C PHE A 53 14.81 -14.38 -7.30
N GLU A 54 15.79 -14.02 -8.12
CA GLU A 54 16.49 -14.94 -9.02
C GLU A 54 17.25 -16.03 -8.27
N ARG A 55 17.94 -15.70 -7.16
CA ARG A 55 18.60 -16.70 -6.29
C ARG A 55 17.62 -17.71 -5.70
N ARG A 56 16.35 -17.35 -5.63
CA ARG A 56 15.31 -18.27 -5.18
C ARG A 56 14.75 -19.07 -6.36
N GLY A 57 15.00 -18.72 -7.61
CA GLY A 57 14.44 -19.36 -8.81
C GLY A 57 13.14 -18.71 -9.27
N ILE A 58 12.96 -17.42 -8.98
CA ILE A 58 11.85 -16.60 -9.47
C ILE A 58 12.43 -15.65 -10.51
N GLU A 59 11.85 -15.64 -11.71
CA GLU A 59 12.27 -14.72 -12.76
C GLU A 59 11.87 -13.29 -12.36
N ALA A 60 12.80 -12.33 -12.39
CA ALA A 60 12.53 -10.97 -11.95
C ALA A 60 13.05 -9.93 -12.93
N HIS A 61 12.24 -8.90 -13.19
CA HIS A 61 12.54 -7.84 -14.15
C HIS A 61 12.39 -6.48 -13.47
N VAL A 62 13.37 -5.61 -13.64
CA VAL A 62 13.20 -4.18 -13.33
C VAL A 62 12.65 -3.52 -14.59
N CYS A 63 11.52 -2.83 -14.50
CA CYS A 63 10.85 -2.24 -15.66
C CYS A 63 10.18 -0.91 -15.35
N ASP A 64 9.92 -0.11 -16.38
CA ASP A 64 9.04 1.05 -16.24
C ASP A 64 7.59 0.56 -16.08
N SER A 65 6.84 1.16 -15.15
CA SER A 65 5.40 0.89 -14.96
C SER A 65 4.59 1.01 -16.26
N ALA A 66 4.98 1.90 -17.19
CA ALA A 66 4.34 2.06 -18.51
C ALA A 66 4.48 0.84 -19.43
N ASP A 67 5.51 0.02 -19.23
CA ASP A 67 5.76 -1.15 -20.07
C ASP A 67 4.87 -2.35 -19.67
N LEU A 68 4.18 -2.25 -18.53
CA LEU A 68 3.24 -3.24 -18.06
C LEU A 68 1.90 -3.10 -18.78
N THR A 69 1.59 -4.09 -19.60
CA THR A 69 0.39 -4.09 -20.43
C THR A 69 -0.64 -5.10 -19.93
N TRP A 70 -1.90 -4.68 -19.90
CA TRP A 70 -3.03 -5.56 -19.62
C TRP A 70 -3.65 -6.04 -20.94
N ARG A 71 -3.56 -7.34 -21.23
CA ARG A 71 -4.16 -7.94 -22.43
C ARG A 71 -4.64 -9.35 -22.14
N ASN A 72 -5.79 -9.73 -22.71
CA ASN A 72 -6.34 -11.09 -22.62
C ASN A 72 -6.44 -11.63 -21.19
N GLY A 73 -6.84 -10.79 -20.23
CA GLY A 73 -7.00 -11.20 -18.84
C GLY A 73 -5.69 -11.42 -18.07
N ARG A 74 -4.55 -10.95 -18.59
CA ARG A 74 -3.24 -11.09 -17.94
C ARG A 74 -2.42 -9.80 -18.01
N LEU A 75 -1.65 -9.56 -16.95
CA LEU A 75 -0.62 -8.54 -16.94
C LEU A 75 0.63 -9.11 -17.63
N ALA A 76 1.26 -8.34 -18.50
CA ALA A 76 2.44 -8.78 -19.23
C ALA A 76 3.48 -7.67 -19.37
N LEU A 77 4.75 -8.08 -19.31
CA LEU A 77 5.91 -7.28 -19.67
C LEU A 77 6.53 -7.89 -20.93
N LEU A 78 6.65 -7.11 -22.00
CA LEU A 78 7.15 -7.59 -23.31
C LEU A 78 6.45 -8.88 -23.80
N GLY A 79 5.13 -8.99 -23.53
CA GLY A 79 4.31 -10.15 -23.89
C GLY A 79 4.40 -11.35 -22.94
N ALA A 80 5.31 -11.32 -21.97
CA ALA A 80 5.50 -12.37 -20.99
C ALA A 80 4.65 -12.12 -19.72
N PRO A 81 3.89 -13.10 -19.21
CA PRO A 81 2.98 -12.88 -18.07
C PRO A 81 3.73 -12.54 -16.79
N ILE A 82 3.17 -11.63 -15.99
CA ILE A 82 3.65 -11.21 -14.67
C ILE A 82 2.66 -11.68 -13.59
N ASP A 83 3.15 -12.43 -12.60
CA ASP A 83 2.33 -12.96 -11.51
C ASP A 83 2.27 -11.97 -10.33
N LEU A 84 3.37 -11.27 -10.08
CA LEU A 84 3.52 -10.33 -8.98
C LEU A 84 4.24 -9.06 -9.44
N VAL A 85 3.76 -7.91 -9.00
CA VAL A 85 4.40 -6.62 -9.15
C VAL A 85 4.85 -6.14 -7.78
N TYR A 86 6.16 -6.05 -7.60
CA TYR A 86 6.77 -5.32 -6.51
C TYR A 86 6.83 -3.84 -6.91
N LEU A 87 5.83 -3.09 -6.47
CA LEU A 87 5.62 -1.70 -6.85
C LEU A 87 6.60 -0.80 -6.09
N ARG A 88 7.40 -0.05 -6.84
CA ARG A 88 8.34 0.97 -6.36
C ARG A 88 7.96 2.37 -6.82
N ASP A 89 7.14 2.45 -7.87
CA ASP A 89 6.45 3.67 -8.28
C ASP A 89 5.70 4.32 -7.10
N THR A 90 5.70 5.65 -7.06
CA THR A 90 5.03 6.44 -6.02
C THR A 90 3.59 6.77 -6.37
N ASP A 91 3.11 6.34 -7.55
CA ASP A 91 1.67 6.27 -7.86
C ASP A 91 1.00 5.14 -7.07
N PHE A 92 0.90 5.32 -5.76
CA PHE A 92 0.37 4.30 -4.83
C PHE A 92 -1.11 3.97 -5.07
N THR A 93 -1.85 4.83 -5.78
CA THR A 93 -3.26 4.59 -6.12
C THR A 93 -3.44 4.00 -7.52
N LEU A 94 -2.37 3.94 -8.32
CA LEU A 94 -2.37 3.50 -9.71
C LEU A 94 -3.33 4.33 -10.58
N ASP A 95 -3.43 5.63 -10.33
CA ASP A 95 -4.41 6.50 -11.00
C ASP A 95 -3.82 7.25 -12.20
N THR A 96 -2.51 7.17 -12.41
CA THR A 96 -1.86 7.81 -13.56
C THR A 96 -2.06 6.99 -14.84
N PRO A 97 -2.03 7.62 -16.04
CA PRO A 97 -2.06 6.89 -17.30
C PRO A 97 -0.93 5.87 -17.46
N ARG A 98 0.24 6.14 -16.83
CA ARG A 98 1.41 5.26 -16.85
C ARG A 98 1.10 3.89 -16.24
N THR A 99 0.33 3.86 -15.16
CA THR A 99 0.01 2.63 -14.41
C THR A 99 -1.32 2.00 -14.85
N ALA A 100 -1.95 2.48 -15.93
CA ALA A 100 -3.28 2.01 -16.35
C ALA A 100 -3.38 0.49 -16.58
N GLY A 101 -2.35 -0.12 -17.18
CA GLY A 101 -2.28 -1.57 -17.37
C GLY A 101 -2.18 -2.32 -16.03
N LEU A 102 -1.36 -1.82 -15.12
CA LEU A 102 -1.22 -2.36 -13.76
C LEU A 102 -2.51 -2.22 -12.96
N ARG A 103 -3.17 -1.06 -13.02
CA ARG A 103 -4.47 -0.79 -12.39
C ARG A 103 -5.53 -1.77 -12.85
N ALA A 104 -5.64 -2.00 -14.17
CA ALA A 104 -6.59 -2.94 -14.74
C ALA A 104 -6.34 -4.38 -14.23
N ALA A 105 -5.09 -4.82 -14.18
CA ALA A 105 -4.72 -6.13 -13.66
C ALA A 105 -5.01 -6.29 -12.16
N TYR A 106 -4.72 -5.25 -11.37
CA TYR A 106 -4.99 -5.22 -9.93
C TYR A 106 -6.50 -5.36 -9.66
N LEU A 107 -7.32 -4.56 -10.34
CA LEU A 107 -8.78 -4.62 -10.21
C LEU A 107 -9.37 -5.96 -10.67
N ALA A 108 -8.77 -6.57 -11.70
CA ALA A 108 -9.13 -7.90 -12.18
C ALA A 108 -8.57 -9.05 -11.32
N ARG A 109 -7.79 -8.76 -10.26
CA ARG A 109 -7.09 -9.74 -9.41
C ARG A 109 -6.21 -10.71 -10.20
N ALA A 110 -5.65 -10.25 -11.31
CA ALA A 110 -4.90 -11.08 -12.25
C ALA A 110 -3.37 -11.02 -12.03
N ALA A 111 -2.92 -10.09 -11.18
CA ALA A 111 -1.57 -10.06 -10.64
C ALA A 111 -1.66 -9.60 -9.18
N VAL A 112 -0.73 -10.08 -8.35
CA VAL A 112 -0.53 -9.55 -7.01
C VAL A 112 0.26 -8.25 -7.12
N VAL A 113 -0.17 -7.18 -6.47
CA VAL A 113 0.58 -5.92 -6.38
C VAL A 113 0.97 -5.72 -4.93
N THR A 114 2.24 -5.44 -4.67
CA THR A 114 2.75 -5.22 -3.31
C THR A 114 3.74 -4.05 -3.30
N PRO A 115 3.55 -3.05 -2.41
CA PRO A 115 2.34 -2.83 -1.61
C PRO A 115 1.12 -2.59 -2.51
N ALA A 116 -0.07 -3.07 -2.13
CA ALA A 116 -1.27 -2.79 -2.91
C ALA A 116 -1.85 -1.41 -2.54
N PRO A 117 -2.57 -0.76 -3.47
CA PRO A 117 -3.26 0.50 -3.21
C PRO A 117 -4.14 0.49 -1.95
N ARG A 118 -4.78 -0.64 -1.66
CA ARG A 118 -5.59 -0.81 -0.45
C ARG A 118 -4.75 -0.76 0.82
N GLU A 119 -3.64 -1.49 0.89
CA GLU A 119 -2.77 -1.45 2.08
C GLU A 119 -2.19 -0.05 2.27
N TYR A 120 -1.78 0.61 1.19
CA TYR A 120 -1.31 1.99 1.25
C TYR A 120 -2.38 2.92 1.86
N PHE A 121 -3.61 2.87 1.37
CA PHE A 121 -4.69 3.71 1.92
C PHE A 121 -4.99 3.42 3.40
N LEU A 122 -4.92 2.14 3.79
CA LEU A 122 -5.24 1.72 5.15
C LEU A 122 -4.11 1.92 6.16
N LEU A 123 -2.86 1.93 5.73
CA LEU A 123 -1.71 1.88 6.64
C LEU A 123 -0.75 3.06 6.49
N ALA A 124 -0.63 3.66 5.30
CA ALA A 124 0.40 4.66 5.01
C ALA A 124 -0.03 6.12 5.24
N ASP A 125 -1.30 6.37 5.59
CA ASP A 125 -1.77 7.72 5.88
C ASP A 125 -1.14 8.26 7.17
N LYS A 126 -0.27 9.26 7.03
CA LYS A 126 0.44 9.89 8.15
C LYS A 126 -0.48 10.52 9.19
N ARG A 127 -1.74 10.86 8.84
CA ARG A 127 -2.72 11.35 9.81
C ARG A 127 -2.99 10.34 10.93
N ARG A 128 -2.74 9.04 10.69
CA ARG A 128 -2.83 8.00 11.71
C ARG A 128 -1.79 8.14 12.81
N LEU A 129 -0.68 8.85 12.59
CA LEU A 129 0.29 9.13 13.65
C LEU A 129 -0.30 9.97 14.79
N ALA A 130 -1.31 10.81 14.52
CA ALA A 130 -2.03 11.53 15.57
C ALA A 130 -2.80 10.58 16.50
N LEU A 131 -3.44 9.54 15.94
CA LEU A 131 -4.02 8.46 16.74
C LEU A 131 -2.94 7.68 17.49
N LEU A 132 -1.86 7.30 16.81
CA LEU A 132 -0.81 6.43 17.39
C LEU A 132 0.05 7.12 18.46
N SER A 133 0.05 8.45 18.53
CA SER A 133 0.75 9.22 19.58
C SER A 133 -0.13 9.57 20.78
N SER A 134 -1.42 9.19 20.78
CA SER A 134 -2.36 9.48 21.86
C SER A 134 -2.78 8.21 22.61
N PRO A 135 -2.35 8.02 23.87
CA PRO A 135 -2.77 6.88 24.69
C PRO A 135 -4.30 6.76 24.84
N ASP A 136 -4.97 7.90 25.01
CA ASP A 136 -6.43 7.96 25.20
C ASP A 136 -7.16 7.53 23.92
N ALA A 137 -6.72 8.04 22.77
CA ALA A 137 -7.32 7.67 21.49
C ALA A 137 -7.05 6.19 21.14
N LEU A 138 -5.87 5.65 21.47
CA LEU A 138 -5.54 4.23 21.31
C LEU A 138 -6.41 3.34 22.17
N THR A 139 -6.59 3.70 23.45
CA THR A 139 -7.46 2.96 24.38
C THR A 139 -8.91 2.96 23.89
N ALA A 140 -9.40 4.12 23.42
CA ALA A 140 -10.73 4.23 22.82
C ALA A 140 -10.88 3.40 21.53
N ALA A 141 -9.79 3.21 20.78
CA ALA A 141 -9.74 2.35 19.60
C ALA A 141 -9.59 0.84 19.94
N GLY A 142 -9.52 0.49 21.22
CA GLY A 142 -9.48 -0.90 21.70
C GLY A 142 -8.08 -1.43 21.99
N ALA A 143 -7.05 -0.59 22.01
CA ALA A 143 -5.73 -0.98 22.48
C ALA A 143 -5.76 -1.27 23.98
N THR A 144 -4.95 -2.23 24.42
CA THR A 144 -4.71 -2.44 25.84
C THR A 144 -3.93 -1.25 26.43
N PRO A 145 -4.02 -1.00 27.75
CA PRO A 145 -3.23 0.06 28.39
C PRO A 145 -1.73 -0.08 28.16
N GLU A 146 -1.22 -1.31 28.09
CA GLU A 146 0.20 -1.59 27.83
C GLU A 146 0.60 -1.23 26.39
N GLU A 147 -0.21 -1.61 25.39
CA GLU A 147 0.00 -1.22 23.99
C GLU A 147 -0.10 0.30 23.80
N ALA A 148 -1.09 0.94 24.43
CA ALA A 148 -1.29 2.38 24.34
C ALA A 148 -0.10 3.16 24.93
N ALA A 149 0.42 2.73 26.08
CA ALA A 149 1.60 3.33 26.69
C ALA A 149 2.85 3.15 25.81
N LEU A 150 3.09 1.92 25.31
CA LEU A 150 4.24 1.63 24.45
C LEU A 150 4.21 2.47 23.16
N LEU A 151 3.06 2.53 22.48
CA LEU A 151 2.93 3.27 21.23
C LEU A 151 3.13 4.77 21.44
N ALA A 152 2.58 5.35 22.50
CA ALA A 152 2.77 6.75 22.82
C ALA A 152 4.21 7.10 23.22
N GLU A 153 4.99 6.13 23.73
CA GLU A 153 6.42 6.31 24.01
C GLU A 153 7.26 6.36 22.73
N VAL A 154 6.95 5.51 21.74
CA VAL A 154 7.78 5.36 20.54
C VAL A 154 7.32 6.23 19.36
N VAL A 155 6.06 6.65 19.34
CA VAL A 155 5.51 7.53 18.29
C VAL A 155 5.60 8.98 18.77
N PRO A 156 6.37 9.84 18.08
CA PRO A 156 6.45 11.25 18.45
C PRO A 156 5.07 11.91 18.47
N GLU A 157 4.88 12.84 19.41
CA GLU A 157 3.66 13.63 19.50
C GLU A 157 3.31 14.21 18.12
N THR A 158 2.12 13.86 17.62
CA THR A 158 1.66 14.28 16.30
C THR A 158 0.28 14.89 16.43
N ARG A 159 0.12 16.09 15.88
CA ARG A 159 -1.14 16.83 15.88
C ARG A 159 -1.57 17.15 14.45
N LEU A 160 -2.87 17.15 14.18
CA LEU A 160 -3.40 17.55 12.88
C LEU A 160 -3.34 19.07 12.76
N LEU A 161 -2.68 19.59 11.72
CA LEU A 161 -2.59 21.04 11.49
C LEU A 161 -3.97 21.72 11.39
N ALA A 162 -5.00 21.00 10.92
CA ALA A 162 -6.37 21.51 10.82
C ALA A 162 -7.01 21.83 12.18
N GLU A 163 -6.45 21.31 13.28
CA GLU A 163 -6.94 21.48 14.64
C GLU A 163 -6.11 22.51 15.43
N LEU A 164 -5.06 23.07 14.81
CA LEU A 164 -4.15 24.02 15.44
C LEU A 164 -4.33 25.43 14.89
N ASP A 165 -4.03 26.43 15.72
CA ASP A 165 -3.88 27.81 15.26
C ASP A 165 -2.55 27.95 14.50
N SER A 166 -2.64 28.25 13.20
CA SER A 166 -1.49 28.42 12.31
C SER A 166 -0.53 29.52 12.79
N GLU A 167 -1.04 30.61 13.36
CA GLU A 167 -0.21 31.72 13.86
C GLU A 167 0.52 31.35 15.14
N GLN A 168 -0.06 30.46 15.95
CA GLN A 168 0.62 29.93 17.13
C GLN A 168 1.73 28.94 16.74
N VAL A 169 1.41 27.97 15.86
CA VAL A 169 2.37 26.95 15.42
C VAL A 169 3.59 27.59 14.74
N TRP A 170 3.39 28.63 13.94
CA TRP A 170 4.51 29.32 13.28
C TRP A 170 5.46 30.02 14.26
N ARG A 171 4.93 30.53 15.38
CA ARG A 171 5.73 31.18 16.43
C ARG A 171 6.53 30.17 17.26
N GLU A 172 6.07 28.93 17.35
CA GLU A 172 6.65 27.87 18.20
C GLU A 172 7.56 26.89 17.43
N ARG A 173 7.86 27.14 16.13
CA ARG A 173 8.67 26.25 15.29
C ARG A 173 10.12 26.06 15.74
#